data_AF-E3Q1S3-F1
#
_entry.id   AF-E3Q1S3-F1
#
_cell.length_a   1.000
_cell.length_b   1.000
_cell.length_c   1.000
_cell.angle_alpha   90.00
_cell.angle_beta   90.00
_cell.angle_gamma   90.00
#
_symmetry.space_group_name_H-M   'P 1'
#
loop_
_entity.id
_entity.type
_entity.pdbx_description
1 polymer ?
#
loop_
_entity_poly.entity_id
_entity_poly.type
_entity_poly.pdbx_seq_one_letter_code
_entity_poly.pdbx_strand_id
1 'polypeptide(L)' 'DDMVAYAMKSEGGYVWACKNYDGDVQSDFLAQGFGSLGMMTSVLVCPDGKTIEAEAAHGTVTRHYRVHQKGGE' A
#
# COMPACT_ATOMS: atom_id res chain seq x y z
N ASP A 1 -6.13 -10.54 14.07
CA ASP A 1 -5.09 -10.38 15.13
C ASP A 1 -3.94 -11.35 14.92
N ASP A 2 -4.16 -12.66 14.86
CA ASP A 2 -3.10 -13.66 14.68
C ASP A 2 -2.25 -13.42 13.43
N MET A 3 -2.89 -13.11 12.30
CA MET A 3 -2.17 -12.82 11.05
C MET A 3 -1.36 -11.51 11.10
N VAL A 4 -1.84 -10.50 11.85
CA VAL A 4 -1.08 -9.26 12.07
C VAL A 4 0.18 -9.57 12.89
N ALA A 5 0.03 -10.37 13.95
CA ALA A 5 1.16 -10.80 14.78
C ALA A 5 2.17 -11.66 14.02
N TYR A 6 1.70 -12.55 13.14
CA TYR A 6 2.56 -13.31 12.24
C TYR A 6 3.32 -12.38 11.28
N ALA A 7 2.64 -11.40 10.69
CA ALA A 7 3.27 -10.46 9.78
C ALA A 7 4.39 -9.64 10.41
N MET A 8 4.26 -9.29 11.69
CA MET A 8 5.31 -8.58 12.43
C MET A 8 6.53 -9.46 12.79
N LYS A 9 6.35 -10.77 12.91
CA LYS A 9 7.41 -11.71 13.34
C LYS A 9 8.06 -12.47 12.20
N SER A 10 7.37 -12.62 11.09
CA SER A 10 7.81 -13.37 9.92
C SER A 10 8.87 -12.60 9.13
N GLU A 11 9.73 -13.33 8.42
CA GLU A 11 10.69 -12.76 7.45
C GLU A 11 10.03 -12.32 6.13
N GLY A 12 8.72 -12.52 5.97
CA GLY A 12 7.99 -12.19 4.75
C GLY A 12 7.94 -13.34 3.74
N GLY A 13 7.75 -13.02 2.46
CA GLY A 13 7.75 -14.03 1.37
C GLY A 13 6.45 -14.79 1.15
N TYR A 14 5.31 -14.21 1.57
CA TYR A 14 3.98 -14.81 1.41
C TYR A 14 2.97 -13.79 0.90
N VAL A 15 1.84 -14.28 0.41
CA VAL A 15 0.67 -13.46 0.05
C VAL A 15 -0.33 -13.50 1.19
N TRP A 16 -0.75 -12.33 1.66
CA TRP A 16 -1.80 -12.20 2.67
C TRP A 16 -3.11 -11.76 2.01
N ALA A 17 -4.07 -12.68 1.91
CA ALA A 17 -5.40 -12.36 1.43
C ALA A 17 -6.20 -11.64 2.53
N CYS A 18 -6.48 -10.36 2.31
CA CYS A 18 -7.27 -9.52 3.20
C CYS A 18 -8.65 -9.22 2.61
N LYS A 19 -9.65 -8.98 3.47
CA LYS A 19 -10.88 -8.31 3.03
C LYS A 19 -10.53 -6.88 2.66
N ASN A 20 -11.40 -6.22 1.88
CA ASN A 20 -11.15 -4.88 1.34
C ASN A 20 -10.63 -3.87 2.40
N TYR A 21 -11.38 -3.68 3.48
CA TYR A 21 -10.99 -2.75 4.56
C TYR A 21 -9.71 -3.19 5.30
N ASP A 22 -9.55 -4.49 5.56
CA ASP A 22 -8.35 -4.99 6.21
C ASP A 22 -7.12 -4.82 5.31
N GLY A 23 -7.30 -4.93 3.99
CA GLY A 23 -6.26 -4.69 2.99
C GLY A 23 -5.75 -3.26 3.04
N ASP A 24 -6.68 -2.30 2.96
CA ASP A 24 -6.39 -0.85 3.02
C ASP A 24 -5.62 -0.45 4.29
N VAL A 25 -6.10 -0.88 5.47
CA VAL A 25 -5.46 -0.51 6.73
C VAL A 25 -4.09 -1.18 6.91
N GLN A 26 -3.98 -2.46 6.56
CA GLN A 26 -2.73 -3.21 6.79
C GLN A 26 -1.67 -2.91 5.72
N SER A 27 -2.05 -2.54 4.49
CA SER A 27 -1.09 -2.13 3.45
C SER A 27 -0.30 -0.90 3.86
N ASP A 28 -0.96 0.11 4.44
CA ASP A 28 -0.30 1.33 4.93
C ASP A 28 0.70 1.02 6.04
N PHE A 29 0.32 0.14 6.98
CA PHE A 29 1.18 -0.30 8.06
C PHE A 29 2.44 -1.01 7.53
N LEU A 30 2.28 -1.94 6.58
CA LEU A 30 3.39 -2.64 5.97
C LEU A 30 4.29 -1.69 5.17
N ALA A 31 3.71 -0.81 4.35
CA ALA A 31 4.47 0.14 3.54
C ALA A 31 5.36 1.04 4.40
N GLN A 32 4.84 1.49 5.55
CA GLN A 32 5.61 2.25 6.52
C GLN A 32 6.74 1.43 7.16
N GLY A 33 6.52 0.14 7.43
CA GLY A 33 7.53 -0.78 7.95
C GLY A 33 8.65 -1.09 6.94
N PHE A 34 8.33 -1.14 5.65
CA PHE A 34 9.32 -1.30 4.56
C PHE A 34 9.98 0.02 4.14
N GLY A 35 9.53 1.15 4.68
CA GLY A 35 10.24 2.43 4.66
C GLY A 35 9.35 3.62 4.30
N SER A 36 8.47 3.47 3.31
CA SER A 36 7.55 4.55 2.89
C SER A 36 6.44 4.02 1.98
N LEU A 37 5.27 4.63 2.09
CA LEU A 37 4.15 4.49 1.15
C LEU A 37 4.57 4.78 -0.31
N GLY A 38 5.56 5.65 -0.51
CA GLY A 38 6.10 5.97 -1.83
C GLY A 38 6.89 4.83 -2.49
N MET A 39 7.19 3.76 -1.75
CA MET A 39 7.91 2.58 -2.25
C MET A 39 7.01 1.36 -2.41
N MET A 40 5.68 1.55 -2.39
CA MET A 40 4.69 0.49 -2.56
C MET A 40 3.87 0.69 -3.85
N THR A 41 3.59 -0.41 -4.54
CA THR A 41 2.71 -0.47 -5.71
C THR A 41 1.39 -1.18 -5.36
N SER A 42 0.28 -0.69 -5.89
CA SER A 42 -1.02 -1.37 -5.85
C SER A 42 -1.32 -1.95 -7.23
N VAL A 43 -1.68 -3.23 -7.29
CA VAL A 43 -1.94 -3.94 -8.56
C VAL A 43 -3.24 -4.73 -8.44
N LEU A 44 -4.25 -4.33 -9.19
CA LEU A 44 -5.52 -5.04 -9.33
C LEU A 44 -5.40 -6.09 -10.44
N VAL A 45 -5.65 -7.34 -10.10
CA VAL A 45 -5.69 -8.45 -11.06
C VAL A 45 -7.11 -8.98 -11.16
N CYS A 46 -7.69 -8.95 -12.36
CA CYS A 46 -9.02 -9.53 -12.57
C CYS A 46 -8.99 -11.06 -12.48
N PRO A 47 -10.13 -11.70 -12.14
CA PRO A 47 -10.20 -13.16 -12.00
C PRO A 47 -9.84 -13.95 -13.27
N ASP A 48 -9.92 -13.33 -14.44
CA ASP A 48 -9.52 -13.93 -15.72
C ASP A 48 -8.00 -14.02 -15.91
N GLY A 49 -7.23 -13.36 -15.05
CA GLY A 49 -5.76 -13.28 -15.12
C GLY A 49 -5.23 -12.52 -16.33
N LYS A 50 -6.08 -11.81 -17.08
CA LYS A 50 -5.70 -11.10 -18.31
C LYS A 50 -5.73 -9.60 -18.13
N THR A 51 -6.68 -9.11 -17.34
CA THR A 51 -6.82 -7.68 -17.08
C THR A 51 -6.06 -7.32 -15.81
N ILE A 52 -5.15 -6.36 -15.93
CA ILE A 52 -4.31 -5.84 -14.85
C ILE A 52 -4.42 -4.33 -14.85
N GLU A 53 -4.58 -3.76 -13.68
CA GLU A 53 -4.49 -2.32 -13.41
C GLU A 53 -3.42 -2.11 -12.34
N ALA A 54 -2.60 -1.08 -12.49
CA ALA A 54 -1.49 -0.78 -11.58
C ALA A 54 -1.46 0.71 -11.27
N GLU A 55 -1.40 1.02 -9.97
CA GLU A 55 -1.39 2.38 -9.43
C GLU A 55 -0.32 2.53 -8.34
N ALA A 56 -0.01 3.78 -7.99
CA ALA A 56 0.77 4.07 -6.80
C ALA A 56 -0.08 3.77 -5.55
N ALA A 57 0.48 3.08 -4.56
CA ALA A 57 -0.30 2.71 -3.36
C ALA A 57 -0.58 3.88 -2.40
N HIS A 58 -0.15 5.10 -2.75
CA HIS A 58 -0.40 6.30 -1.96
C HIS A 58 -1.39 7.23 -2.67
N GLY A 59 -2.13 8.01 -1.87
CA GLY A 59 -3.00 9.06 -2.39
C GLY A 59 -2.22 10.20 -3.07
N THR A 60 -2.93 11.22 -3.55
CA THR A 60 -2.37 12.35 -4.32
C THR A 60 -1.45 13.30 -3.53
N VAL A 61 -1.10 12.96 -2.29
CA VAL A 61 -0.21 13.72 -1.40
C VAL A 61 -0.58 15.21 -1.35
N THR A 62 -1.87 15.50 -1.12
CA THR A 62 -2.45 16.87 -1.19
C THR A 62 -1.67 17.91 -0.40
N ARG A 63 -1.05 17.52 0.73
CA ARG A 63 -0.18 18.41 1.51
C ARG A 63 0.99 18.95 0.67
N HIS A 64 1.68 18.10 -0.07
CA HIS A 64 2.81 18.51 -0.93
C HIS A 64 2.30 19.37 -2.08
N TYR A 65 1.15 19.01 -2.66
CA TYR A 65 0.52 19.84 -3.69
C TYR A 65 0.22 21.27 -3.20
N ARG A 66 -0.21 21.46 -1.95
CA ARG A 66 -0.43 22.80 -1.37
C ARG A 66 0.86 23.59 -1.14
N VAL A 67 1.98 22.92 -0.86
CA VAL A 67 3.30 23.58 -0.77
C VAL A 67 3.74 24.07 -2.14
N HIS A 68 3.65 23.19 -3.15
CA HIS A 68 3.93 23.51 -4.53
C HIS A 68 3.10 24.70 -5.05
N GLN A 69 1.79 24.74 -4.75
CA GLN A 69 0.92 25.86 -5.14
C GLN A 69 1.35 27.22 -4.57
N LYS A 70 2.10 27.24 -3.46
CA LYS A 70 2.62 28.46 -2.83
C LYS A 70 4.05 28.80 -3.30
N GLY A 71 4.59 28.05 -4.28
CA GLY A 71 5.94 28.23 -4.79
C GLY A 71 7.04 27.66 -3.89
N GLY A 72 6.70 26.83 -2.91
CA GLY A 72 7.68 26.07 -2.13
C GLY A 72 8.10 24.80 -2.88
N GLU A 73 9.35 24.39 -2.66
CA GLU A 73 9.76 22.99 -2.84
C GLU A 73 9.21 22.11 -1.71
#